data_AF-A0A8C3V2E2-F1
#
_entry.id   AF-A0A8C3V2E2-F1
#
_cell.length_a   1.000
_cell.length_b   1.000
_cell.length_c   1.000
_cell.angle_alpha   90.00
_cell.angle_beta   90.00
_cell.angle_gamma   90.00
#
_symmetry.space_group_name_H-M   'P 1'
#
loop_
_entity.id
_entity.type
_entity.pdbx_description
1 polymer ?
#
loop_
_entity_poly.entity_id
_entity_poly.type
_entity_poly.pdbx_seq_one_letter_code
_entity_poly.pdbx_strand_id
1 'polypeptide(L)'
;MVQATPFLLVLFLALGAHGHTVKKCILTGHWKNDIGSNMTISEVKENGDFTGIYNTSVSDTTKIVPSPLLGSQHLPYLWNQPTFGFTVHWNFSSTLSIS
;
A
#
# COMPACT_ATOMS: atom_id res chain seq x y z
N MET A 1 46.44 -32.47 -8.72
CA MET A 1 45.34 -32.31 -7.74
C MET A 1 44.86 -30.88 -7.81
N VAL A 2 43.72 -30.63 -8.45
CA VAL A 2 43.14 -29.28 -8.58
C VAL A 2 42.20 -29.07 -7.40
N GLN A 3 42.67 -28.40 -6.36
CA GLN A 3 41.84 -28.00 -5.22
C GLN A 3 41.35 -26.57 -5.47
N ALA A 4 40.32 -26.44 -6.30
CA ALA A 4 39.67 -25.16 -6.61
C ALA A 4 38.25 -25.05 -6.03
N THR A 5 37.92 -25.87 -5.03
CA THR A 5 36.52 -26.08 -4.59
C THR A 5 36.01 -25.17 -3.47
N PRO A 6 36.78 -24.68 -2.47
CA PRO A 6 36.17 -23.92 -1.37
C PRO A 6 35.83 -22.47 -1.77
N PHE A 7 36.64 -21.84 -2.61
CA PHE A 7 36.43 -20.44 -3.00
C PHE A 7 35.20 -20.27 -3.92
N LEU A 8 35.01 -21.21 -4.84
CA LEU A 8 33.80 -21.29 -5.67
C LEU A 8 32.55 -21.52 -4.83
N LEU A 9 32.62 -22.39 -3.81
CA LEU A 9 31.50 -22.67 -2.92
C LEU A 9 31.06 -21.42 -2.13
N VAL A 10 32.01 -20.65 -1.60
CA VAL A 10 31.72 -19.40 -0.87
C VAL A 10 31.12 -18.34 -1.80
N LEU A 11 31.58 -18.26 -3.06
CA LEU A 11 31.01 -17.34 -4.06
C LEU A 11 29.55 -17.71 -4.43
N PHE A 12 29.23 -19.00 -4.56
CA PHE A 12 27.85 -19.46 -4.81
C PHE A 12 26.92 -19.20 -3.61
N LEU A 13 27.39 -19.38 -2.38
CA LEU A 13 26.63 -19.07 -1.17
C LEU A 13 26.37 -17.57 -1.03
N ALA A 14 27.35 -16.72 -1.36
CA ALA A 14 27.19 -15.26 -1.36
C ALA A 14 26.20 -14.78 -2.44
N LEU A 15 26.18 -15.41 -3.63
CA LEU A 15 25.22 -15.07 -4.69
C LEU A 15 23.79 -15.56 -4.40
N GLY A 16 23.63 -16.71 -3.72
CA GLY A 16 22.32 -17.27 -3.40
C GLY A 16 21.53 -16.50 -2.34
N ALA A 17 22.19 -15.66 -1.54
CA ALA A 17 21.57 -14.95 -0.41
C ALA A 17 20.85 -13.63 -0.80
N HIS A 18 21.00 -13.14 -2.04
CA HIS A 18 20.54 -11.80 -2.43
C HIS A 18 19.26 -11.77 -3.27
N GLY A 19 18.47 -12.85 -3.23
CA GLY A 19 17.11 -12.86 -3.78
C GLY A 19 16.14 -12.10 -2.87
N HIS A 20 16.25 -10.77 -2.80
CA HIS A 20 15.17 -9.97 -2.23
C HIS A 20 13.97 -10.08 -3.16
N THR A 21 13.03 -10.97 -2.84
CA THR A 21 11.70 -10.95 -3.47
C THR A 21 11.08 -9.59 -3.17
N VAL A 22 11.04 -8.72 -4.17
CA VAL A 22 10.34 -7.44 -4.08
C VAL A 22 8.87 -7.77 -3.82
N LYS A 23 8.41 -7.54 -2.59
CA LYS A 23 7.00 -7.70 -2.26
C LYS A 23 6.24 -6.64 -3.07
N LYS A 24 5.32 -7.09 -3.90
CA LYS A 24 4.39 -6.21 -4.62
C LYS A 24 3.64 -5.36 -3.59
N CYS A 25 3.60 -4.03 -3.79
CA CYS A 25 2.77 -3.15 -2.96
C CYS A 25 1.30 -3.40 -3.31
N ILE A 26 0.48 -3.78 -2.31
CA ILE A 26 -0.93 -4.12 -2.48
C ILE A 26 -1.73 -3.22 -1.54
N LEU A 27 -2.61 -2.38 -2.09
CA LEU A 27 -3.44 -1.46 -1.30
C LEU A 27 -4.62 -2.14 -0.61
N THR A 28 -5.15 -3.23 -1.15
CA THR A 28 -6.27 -3.97 -0.56
C THR A 28 -5.94 -4.38 0.89
N GLY A 29 -6.79 -4.00 1.84
CA GLY A 29 -6.61 -4.36 3.25
C GLY A 29 -6.88 -3.22 4.23
N HIS A 30 -6.41 -3.41 5.46
CA HIS A 30 -6.57 -2.48 6.57
C HIS A 30 -5.30 -1.69 6.81
N TRP A 31 -5.46 -0.39 7.01
CA TRP A 31 -4.37 0.55 7.22
C TRP A 31 -4.66 1.44 8.41
N LYS A 32 -3.59 1.85 9.07
CA LYS A 32 -3.60 2.85 10.13
C LYS A 32 -2.50 3.86 9.85
N ASN A 33 -2.79 5.14 9.96
CA ASN A 33 -1.78 6.19 9.82
C ASN A 33 -1.26 6.64 11.19
N ASP A 34 -0.26 7.54 11.18
CA ASP A 34 0.46 7.97 12.38
C ASP A 34 -0.39 8.80 13.36
N ILE A 35 -1.45 9.45 12.86
CA ILE A 35 -2.42 10.15 13.72
C ILE A 35 -3.50 9.22 14.29
N GLY A 36 -3.50 7.94 13.89
CA GLY A 36 -4.38 6.91 14.43
C GLY A 36 -5.70 6.73 13.69
N SER A 37 -5.88 7.39 12.55
CA SER A 37 -7.01 7.13 11.64
C SER A 37 -6.85 5.75 11.00
N ASN A 38 -7.98 5.08 10.76
CA ASN A 38 -8.00 3.76 10.13
C ASN A 38 -8.66 3.86 8.76
N MET A 39 -8.19 3.04 7.82
CA MET A 39 -8.81 2.91 6.50
C MET A 39 -8.90 1.44 6.10
N THR A 40 -9.96 1.08 5.42
CA THR A 40 -10.09 -0.22 4.76
C THR A 40 -10.26 0.04 3.27
N ILE A 41 -9.33 -0.47 2.46
CA ILE A 41 -9.41 -0.44 1.00
C ILE A 41 -9.91 -1.81 0.53
N SER A 42 -11.00 -1.79 -0.25
CA SER A 42 -11.55 -2.94 -0.95
C SER A 42 -10.60 -3.43 -2.04
N GLU A 43 -10.97 -4.48 -2.77
CA GLU A 43 -10.19 -4.94 -3.91
C GLU A 43 -9.89 -3.80 -4.91
N VAL A 44 -8.62 -3.68 -5.30
CA VAL A 44 -8.21 -2.80 -6.39
C VAL A 44 -8.44 -3.50 -7.72
N LYS A 45 -9.27 -2.89 -8.57
CA LYS A 45 -9.67 -3.43 -9.87
C LYS A 45 -8.50 -3.44 -10.86
N GLU A 46 -8.66 -4.19 -11.95
CA GLU A 46 -7.65 -4.28 -13.03
C GLU A 46 -7.30 -2.92 -13.65
N ASN A 47 -8.26 -1.99 -13.69
CA ASN A 47 -8.05 -0.63 -14.19
C ASN A 47 -7.40 0.31 -13.16
N GLY A 48 -7.08 -0.18 -11.96
CA GLY A 48 -6.47 0.60 -10.88
C GLY A 48 -7.47 1.20 -9.89
N ASP A 49 -8.77 1.21 -10.19
CA ASP A 49 -9.77 1.84 -9.33
C ASP A 49 -10.04 1.03 -8.06
N PHE A 50 -10.29 1.73 -6.95
CA PHE A 50 -10.67 1.12 -5.70
C PHE A 50 -11.64 1.99 -4.91
N THR A 51 -12.36 1.34 -3.99
CA THR A 51 -13.21 2.00 -3.01
C THR A 51 -12.79 1.58 -1.60
N GLY A 52 -13.30 2.27 -0.60
CA GLY A 52 -13.04 1.90 0.79
C GLY A 52 -13.83 2.73 1.78
N ILE A 53 -13.47 2.57 3.04
CA ILE A 53 -13.98 3.34 4.16
C ILE A 53 -12.81 3.96 4.91
N TYR A 54 -12.89 5.27 5.17
CA TYR A 54 -11.98 6.02 6.01
C TYR A 54 -12.65 6.36 7.35
N ASN A 55 -11.98 6.07 8.46
CA ASN A 55 -12.39 6.43 9.79
C ASN A 55 -11.32 7.32 10.42
N THR A 56 -11.56 8.64 10.38
CA THR A 56 -10.61 9.62 10.92
C THR A 56 -10.57 9.57 12.46
N SER A 57 -9.39 9.82 13.02
CA SER A 57 -9.19 10.03 14.46
C SER A 57 -9.36 11.50 14.88
N VAL A 58 -9.32 12.42 13.92
CA VAL A 58 -9.35 13.87 14.15
C VAL A 58 -10.37 14.54 13.25
N SER A 59 -11.06 15.55 13.77
CA SER A 59 -11.99 16.39 13.03
C SER A 59 -12.24 17.70 13.78
N ASP A 60 -12.60 18.76 13.05
CA ASP A 60 -13.10 20.02 13.62
C ASP A 60 -14.58 19.92 14.05
N THR A 61 -15.27 18.82 13.73
CA THR A 61 -16.65 18.57 14.13
C THR A 61 -16.72 17.66 15.37
N THR A 62 -17.82 17.74 16.11
CA THR A 62 -18.02 16.96 17.34
C THR A 62 -18.43 15.49 17.09
N LYS A 63 -18.77 15.12 15.85
CA LYS A 63 -19.25 13.78 15.51
C LYS A 63 -18.50 13.23 14.30
N ILE A 64 -17.68 12.21 14.54
CA ILE A 64 -16.98 11.46 13.51
C ILE A 64 -17.82 10.24 13.12
N VAL A 65 -17.96 10.02 11.81
CA VAL A 65 -18.66 8.86 11.23
C VAL A 65 -17.78 8.28 10.11
N PRO A 66 -17.67 6.95 9.97
CA PRO A 66 -16.98 6.33 8.84
C PRO A 66 -17.47 6.89 7.51
N SER A 67 -16.53 7.24 6.63
CA SER A 67 -16.78 7.99 5.41
C SER A 67 -16.24 7.24 4.19
N PRO A 68 -16.98 7.15 3.08
CA PRO A 68 -16.52 6.45 1.89
C PRO A 68 -15.30 7.15 1.27
N LEU A 69 -14.39 6.33 0.74
CA LEU A 69 -13.30 6.79 -0.12
C LEU A 69 -13.39 6.14 -1.51
N LEU A 70 -12.97 6.88 -2.52
CA LEU A 70 -12.85 6.45 -3.91
C LEU A 70 -11.47 6.88 -4.42
N GLY A 71 -10.73 5.97 -5.05
CA GLY A 71 -9.40 6.27 -5.55
C GLY A 71 -8.99 5.42 -6.73
N SER A 72 -7.77 5.65 -7.20
CA SER A 72 -7.15 4.87 -8.26
C SER A 72 -5.64 4.76 -8.02
N GLN A 73 -5.05 3.63 -8.39
CA GLN A 73 -3.61 3.40 -8.38
C GLN A 73 -3.09 3.22 -9.80
N HIS A 74 -1.85 3.66 -10.06
CA HIS A 74 -1.18 3.29 -11.29
C HIS A 74 -1.02 1.77 -11.38
N LEU A 75 -1.06 1.27 -12.61
CA LEU A 75 -1.12 -0.16 -12.85
C LEU A 75 0.11 -0.88 -12.29
N PRO A 76 -0.07 -1.85 -11.38
CA PRO A 76 1.01 -2.40 -10.57
C PRO A 76 1.95 -3.33 -11.35
N TYR A 77 1.66 -3.62 -12.63
CA TYR A 77 2.56 -4.36 -13.50
C TYR A 77 3.65 -3.48 -14.14
N LEU A 78 3.52 -2.15 -14.05
CA LEU A 78 4.49 -1.20 -14.59
C LEU A 78 5.55 -0.77 -13.55
N TRP A 79 5.25 -0.88 -12.25
CA TRP A 79 6.08 -0.32 -11.16
C TRP A 79 6.07 -1.20 -9.91
N ASN A 80 7.23 -1.37 -9.27
CA ASN A 80 7.34 -2.07 -7.98
C ASN A 80 6.62 -1.33 -6.83
N GLN A 81 6.45 -0.02 -6.96
CA GLN A 81 5.79 0.88 -6.01
C GLN A 81 4.88 1.84 -6.80
N PRO A 82 3.67 1.42 -7.18
CA PRO A 82 2.74 2.28 -7.91
C PRO A 82 2.30 3.46 -7.03
N THR A 83 2.20 4.65 -7.60
CA THR A 83 1.55 5.77 -6.93
C THR A 83 0.03 5.61 -6.99
N PHE A 84 -0.67 6.17 -6.02
CA PHE A 84 -2.12 6.14 -5.92
C PHE A 84 -2.61 7.44 -5.32
N GLY A 85 -3.90 7.72 -5.52
CA GLY A 85 -4.58 8.84 -4.87
C GLY A 85 -6.04 8.50 -4.64
N PHE A 86 -6.66 9.19 -3.70
CA PHE A 86 -8.07 8.97 -3.38
C PHE A 86 -8.74 10.23 -2.83
N THR A 87 -10.06 10.26 -2.97
CA THR A 87 -10.93 11.26 -2.36
C THR A 87 -11.71 10.62 -1.22
N VAL A 88 -11.86 11.34 -0.11
CA VAL A 88 -12.79 10.98 0.98
C VAL A 88 -13.99 11.92 0.93
N HIS A 89 -15.18 11.34 0.90
CA HIS A 89 -16.44 12.07 1.01
C HIS A 89 -16.96 11.95 2.45
N TRP A 90 -16.82 13.03 3.22
CA TRP A 90 -17.11 13.00 4.66
C TRP A 90 -18.60 12.91 4.95
N ASN A 91 -19.05 11.84 5.60
CA ASN A 91 -20.48 11.64 5.93
C ASN A 91 -21.02 12.58 7.02
N PHE A 92 -20.15 13.38 7.63
CA PHE A 92 -20.48 14.30 8.73
C PHE A 92 -20.14 15.77 8.41
N SER A 93 -19.80 16.06 7.15
CA SER A 93 -19.39 17.39 6.68
C SER A 93 -19.73 17.53 5.18
N SER A 94 -19.94 18.75 4.68
CA SER A 94 -20.08 19.00 3.24
C SER A 94 -18.73 19.15 2.50
N THR A 95 -17.65 18.64 3.09
CA THR A 95 -16.28 18.77 2.57
C THR A 95 -15.79 17.50 1.89
N LEU A 96 -14.76 17.67 1.05
CA LEU A 96 -13.99 16.59 0.44
C LEU A 96 -12.52 16.75 0.82
N SER A 97 -11.82 15.63 1.00
CA SER A 97 -10.37 15.61 1.16
C SER A 97 -9.75 14.77 0.05
N ILE A 98 -8.63 15.25 -0.48
CA ILE A 98 -7.85 14.60 -1.53
C ILE A 98 -6.50 14.20 -0.93
N SER A 99 -6.04 12.98 -1.20
CA SER A 99 -4.76 12.45 -0.74
C SER A 99 -4.06 11.70 -1.86
#